data_AF-A0A5C5X8W8-F1
#
_entry.id   AF-A0A5C5X8W8-F1
#
_cell.length_a   1.000
_cell.length_b   1.000
_cell.length_c   1.000
_cell.angle_alpha   90.00
_cell.angle_beta   90.00
_cell.angle_gamma   90.00
#
_symmetry.space_group_name_H-M   'P 1'
#
loop_
_entity.id
_entity.type
_entity.pdbx_description
1 polymer ?
#
loop_
_entity_poly.entity_id
_entity_poly.type
_entity_poly.pdbx_seq_one_letter_code
_entity_poly.pdbx_strand_id
1 'polypeptide(L)'
;MDLPVQDACRSFPRRTLRLQNRSYYTVYDDRRRIYVPGNRPPEVPKPRIRPSRLKIRAANNPTRNVIKVAREYEAFLARPEVYGYRQVAQNFSISKVMVSYYLTLLNRLPADFISWLENCEEELPLTFFSLKRLRPVTMLDEPDRRPELLVLTRKLIEEMQGEPSEAVPALLELLGESSLATPKPREHRSIQLD
;
A
#
# COMPACT_ATOMS: atom_id res chain seq x y z
N MET A 1 -6.02 -63.63 42.74
CA MET A 1 -6.86 -63.03 41.68
C MET A 1 -6.77 -61.53 41.91
N ASP A 2 -5.67 -60.92 41.47
CA ASP A 2 -5.37 -59.53 41.75
C ASP A 2 -5.72 -58.68 40.52
N LEU A 3 -6.66 -57.76 40.70
CA LEU A 3 -7.05 -56.78 39.69
C LEU A 3 -5.95 -55.72 39.57
N PRO A 4 -5.57 -55.29 38.35
CA PRO A 4 -4.62 -54.20 38.20
C PRO A 4 -5.28 -52.88 38.60
N VAL A 5 -4.66 -52.20 39.56
CA VAL A 5 -4.98 -50.82 39.95
C VAL A 5 -4.80 -49.95 38.71
N GLN A 6 -5.90 -49.36 38.23
CA GLN A 6 -5.86 -48.40 37.14
C GLN A 6 -5.16 -47.13 37.62
N ASP A 7 -3.97 -46.88 37.09
CA ASP A 7 -3.26 -45.62 37.25
C ASP A 7 -4.16 -44.45 36.82
N ALA A 8 -4.37 -43.54 37.77
CA ALA A 8 -5.12 -42.33 37.55
C ALA A 8 -4.43 -41.46 36.49
N CYS A 9 -5.19 -41.16 35.43
CA CYS A 9 -5.13 -39.92 34.67
C CYS A 9 -3.74 -39.53 34.14
N ARG A 10 -3.45 -40.01 32.92
CA ARG A 10 -2.49 -39.37 32.01
C ARG A 10 -2.71 -37.86 32.02
N SER A 11 -1.77 -37.14 32.63
CA SER A 11 -1.72 -35.69 32.62
C SER A 11 -1.46 -35.22 31.19
N PHE A 12 -2.51 -34.74 30.53
CA PHE A 12 -2.34 -33.96 29.30
C PHE A 12 -1.34 -32.82 29.60
N PRO A 13 -0.30 -32.61 28.78
CA PRO A 13 0.58 -31.47 28.94
C PRO A 13 -0.28 -30.21 28.85
N ARG A 14 -0.44 -29.53 30.00
CA ARG A 14 -1.24 -28.32 30.14
C ARG A 14 -0.68 -27.25 29.21
N ARG A 15 -1.23 -27.13 28.01
CA ARG A 15 -1.14 -25.90 27.21
C ARG A 15 -1.89 -24.82 27.97
N THR A 16 -1.18 -24.09 28.81
CA THR A 16 -1.65 -22.82 29.34
C THR A 16 -1.79 -21.87 28.16
N LEU A 17 -3.01 -21.68 27.67
CA LEU A 17 -3.32 -20.57 26.77
C LEU A 17 -3.15 -19.29 27.59
N ARG A 18 -1.93 -18.75 27.59
CA ARG A 18 -1.59 -17.45 28.17
C ARG A 18 -2.23 -16.34 27.32
N LEU A 19 -3.55 -16.21 27.40
CA LEU A 19 -4.26 -15.02 26.96
C LEU A 19 -4.01 -13.93 28.01
N GLN A 20 -2.86 -13.28 27.93
CA GLN A 20 -2.59 -12.07 28.71
C GLN A 20 -3.48 -10.96 28.17
N ASN A 21 -4.57 -10.67 28.87
CA ASN A 21 -5.37 -9.48 28.59
C ASN A 21 -4.61 -8.26 29.13
N ARG A 22 -3.96 -7.52 28.21
CA ARG A 22 -3.08 -6.38 28.52
C ARG A 22 -3.78 -5.25 29.30
N SER A 23 -5.11 -5.15 29.21
CA SER A 23 -5.87 -4.06 29.81
C SER A 23 -6.18 -4.26 31.29
N TYR A 24 -6.25 -5.52 31.74
CA TYR A 24 -6.70 -5.87 33.10
C TYR A 24 -5.64 -6.64 33.90
N TYR A 25 -4.48 -6.90 33.28
CA TYR A 25 -3.36 -7.65 33.88
C TYR A 25 -3.81 -8.98 34.49
N THR A 26 -4.81 -9.66 33.93
CA THR A 26 -5.30 -10.93 34.48
C THR A 26 -4.67 -12.14 33.79
N VAL A 27 -4.47 -13.20 34.56
CA VAL A 27 -4.07 -14.53 34.08
C VAL A 27 -5.22 -15.49 34.36
N TYR A 28 -5.58 -16.28 33.37
CA TYR A 28 -6.59 -17.33 33.56
C TYR A 28 -5.99 -18.50 34.34
N ASP A 29 -6.59 -18.83 35.49
CA ASP A 29 -6.21 -19.99 36.30
C ASP A 29 -7.16 -21.15 36.02
N ASP A 30 -6.69 -22.13 35.24
CA ASP A 30 -7.43 -23.34 34.86
C ASP A 30 -7.92 -24.16 36.08
N ARG A 31 -7.23 -24.09 37.23
CA ARG A 31 -7.63 -24.87 38.42
C ARG A 31 -8.88 -24.31 39.08
N ARG A 32 -9.01 -22.98 39.08
CA ARG A 32 -10.12 -22.27 39.70
C ARG A 32 -11.16 -21.80 38.68
N ARG A 33 -10.86 -21.93 37.37
CA ARG A 33 -11.67 -21.43 36.25
C ARG A 33 -12.02 -19.94 36.37
N ILE A 34 -11.12 -19.15 36.96
CA ILE A 34 -11.28 -17.70 37.17
C ILE A 34 -10.08 -16.94 36.61
N TYR A 35 -10.28 -15.65 36.32
CA TYR A 35 -9.21 -14.71 36.04
C TYR A 35 -8.65 -14.16 37.34
N VAL A 36 -7.36 -14.36 37.57
CA VAL A 36 -6.64 -13.86 38.76
C VAL A 36 -5.83 -12.62 38.36
N PRO A 37 -5.74 -11.58 39.20
CA PRO A 37 -4.81 -10.48 38.99
C PRO A 37 -3.38 -11.02 38.87
N GLY A 38 -2.74 -10.77 37.74
CA GLY A 38 -1.37 -11.14 37.44
C GLY A 38 -0.43 -9.95 37.54
N ASN A 39 0.87 -10.23 37.45
CA ASN A 39 1.89 -9.19 37.45
C ASN A 39 1.75 -8.31 36.21
N ARG A 40 1.87 -6.99 36.41
CA ARG A 40 1.98 -6.03 35.30
C ARG A 40 3.14 -6.47 34.40
N PRO A 41 2.93 -6.61 33.08
CA PRO A 41 4.01 -6.86 32.14
C PRO A 41 5.07 -5.77 32.28
N PRO A 42 6.37 -6.08 32.09
CA PRO A 42 7.38 -5.05 32.04
C PRO A 42 6.98 -4.01 30.98
N GLU A 43 7.12 -2.73 31.33
CA GLU A 43 6.82 -1.65 30.39
C GLU A 43 7.73 -1.81 29.18
N VAL A 44 7.16 -2.23 28.05
CA VAL A 44 7.89 -2.20 26.79
C VAL A 44 8.13 -0.72 26.48
N PRO A 45 9.39 -0.26 26.36
CA PRO A 45 9.66 1.12 26.01
C PRO A 45 8.94 1.42 24.71
N LYS A 46 8.01 2.38 24.76
CA LYS A 46 7.34 2.85 23.55
C LYS A 46 8.44 3.41 22.63
N PRO A 47 8.51 3.01 21.36
CA PRO A 47 9.48 3.59 20.46
C PRO A 47 9.28 5.12 20.46
N ARG A 48 10.39 5.86 20.57
CA ARG A 48 10.40 7.34 20.65
C ARG A 48 9.71 7.98 19.44
N ILE A 49 9.68 7.27 18.31
CA ILE A 49 8.99 7.63 17.08
C ILE A 49 8.00 6.51 16.77
N ARG A 50 6.71 6.84 16.64
CA ARG A 50 5.71 5.87 16.20
C ARG A 50 5.90 5.62 14.70
N PRO A 51 6.04 4.37 14.24
CA PRO A 51 6.10 4.10 12.80
C PRO A 51 4.81 4.60 12.14
N SER A 52 4.94 5.19 10.95
CA SER A 52 3.77 5.70 10.23
C SER A 52 2.79 4.57 9.96
N ARG A 53 1.49 4.88 9.94
CA ARG A 53 0.45 3.87 9.64
C ARG A 53 0.67 3.20 8.28
N LEU A 54 1.30 3.92 7.35
CA LEU A 54 1.66 3.40 6.04
C LEU A 54 2.77 2.37 6.13
N LYS A 55 3.83 2.62 6.89
CA LYS A 55 4.91 1.65 7.14
C LYS A 55 4.37 0.35 7.76
N ILE A 56 3.50 0.49 8.77
CA ILE A 56 2.82 -0.66 9.39
C ILE A 56 2.00 -1.43 8.35
N ARG A 57 1.32 -0.74 7.44
CA ARG A 57 0.52 -1.39 6.39
C ARG A 57 1.39 -2.10 5.37
N ALA A 58 2.46 -1.48 4.90
CA ALA A 58 3.40 -2.07 3.94
C ALA A 58 3.96 -3.38 4.49
N ALA A 59 4.48 -3.36 5.73
CA ALA A 59 5.07 -4.53 6.37
C ALA A 59 4.09 -5.68 6.66
N ASN A 60 2.83 -5.38 6.96
CA ASN A 60 1.85 -6.41 7.34
C ASN A 60 0.96 -6.89 6.18
N ASN A 61 0.85 -6.11 5.11
CA ASN A 61 -0.03 -6.37 3.98
C ASN A 61 0.67 -5.95 2.69
N PRO A 62 1.58 -6.78 2.15
CA PRO A 62 2.27 -6.48 0.90
C PRO A 62 1.22 -6.22 -0.18
N THR A 63 1.24 -4.99 -0.70
CA THR A 63 0.23 -4.54 -1.67
C THR A 63 0.67 -4.94 -3.06
N ARG A 64 -0.20 -5.64 -3.80
CA ARG A 64 0.07 -5.98 -5.19
C ARG A 64 0.22 -4.71 -6.02
N ASN A 65 1.25 -4.67 -6.87
CA ASN A 65 1.51 -3.54 -7.75
C ASN A 65 0.30 -3.25 -8.64
N VAL A 66 -0.24 -2.04 -8.53
CA VAL A 66 -1.48 -1.64 -9.21
C VAL A 66 -1.32 -1.55 -10.72
N ILE A 67 -0.11 -1.28 -11.22
CA ILE A 67 0.18 -1.25 -12.66
C ILE A 67 0.22 -2.66 -13.23
N LYS A 68 0.86 -3.60 -12.53
CA LYS A 68 0.86 -5.03 -12.93
C LYS A 68 -0.56 -5.59 -12.98
N VAL A 69 -1.40 -5.24 -12.00
CA VAL A 69 -2.83 -5.62 -12.01
C VAL A 69 -3.56 -5.00 -13.22
N ALA A 70 -3.28 -3.74 -13.55
CA ALA A 70 -3.89 -3.11 -14.72
C ALA A 70 -3.45 -3.78 -16.03
N ARG A 71 -2.17 -4.16 -16.15
CA ARG A 71 -1.62 -4.91 -17.29
C ARG A 71 -2.26 -6.28 -17.45
N GLU A 72 -2.54 -6.98 -16.36
CA GLU A 72 -3.28 -8.25 -16.41
C GLU A 72 -4.69 -8.08 -16.99
N TYR A 73 -5.37 -6.99 -16.65
CA TYR A 73 -6.69 -6.69 -17.20
C TYR A 73 -6.63 -6.29 -18.67
N GLU A 74 -5.64 -5.48 -19.05
CA GLU A 74 -5.35 -5.13 -20.44
C GLU A 74 -5.04 -6.37 -21.29
N ALA A 75 -4.18 -7.26 -20.79
CA ALA A 75 -3.81 -8.50 -21.46
C ALA A 75 -5.00 -9.46 -21.60
N PHE A 76 -5.89 -9.53 -20.60
CA PHE A 76 -7.11 -10.32 -20.69
C PHE A 76 -8.08 -9.72 -21.72
N LEU A 77 -8.18 -8.39 -21.80
CA LEU A 77 -9.00 -7.70 -22.81
C LEU A 77 -8.48 -7.85 -24.23
N ALA A 78 -7.17 -8.01 -24.40
CA ALA A 78 -6.58 -8.22 -25.72
C ALA A 78 -6.94 -9.59 -26.35
N ARG A 79 -7.56 -10.50 -25.60
CA ARG A 79 -7.98 -11.81 -26.11
C ARG A 79 -9.18 -11.65 -27.05
N PRO A 80 -9.20 -12.33 -28.21
CA PRO A 80 -10.27 -12.19 -29.20
C PRO A 80 -11.64 -12.68 -28.69
N GLU A 81 -11.66 -13.52 -27.64
CA GLU A 81 -12.86 -14.04 -27.01
C GLU A 81 -13.53 -13.05 -26.04
N VAL A 82 -12.83 -11.98 -25.67
CA VAL A 82 -13.26 -11.02 -24.65
C VAL A 82 -13.79 -9.76 -25.31
N TYR A 83 -15.10 -9.54 -25.20
CA TYR A 83 -15.82 -8.45 -25.88
C TYR A 83 -15.87 -7.15 -25.07
N GLY A 84 -15.49 -7.17 -23.78
CA GLY A 84 -15.39 -5.92 -23.02
C GLY A 84 -15.26 -6.07 -21.50
N TYR A 85 -15.27 -4.92 -20.80
CA TYR A 85 -14.91 -4.82 -19.38
C TYR A 85 -15.79 -5.66 -18.44
N ARG A 86 -17.01 -6.01 -18.84
CA ARG A 86 -17.91 -6.85 -18.03
C ARG A 86 -17.38 -8.28 -17.87
N GLN A 87 -16.77 -8.84 -18.91
CA GLN A 87 -16.20 -10.18 -18.86
C GLN A 87 -14.90 -10.22 -18.06
N VAL A 88 -14.07 -9.18 -18.16
CA VAL A 88 -12.91 -8.98 -17.28
C VAL A 88 -13.36 -8.96 -15.82
N ALA A 89 -14.37 -8.14 -15.52
CA ALA A 89 -14.92 -8.01 -14.19
C ALA A 89 -15.41 -9.34 -13.61
N GLN A 90 -16.09 -10.15 -14.41
CA GLN A 90 -16.53 -11.49 -14.04
C GLN A 90 -15.34 -12.43 -13.80
N ASN A 91 -14.36 -12.45 -14.70
CA ASN A 91 -13.18 -13.32 -14.59
C ASN A 91 -12.36 -13.04 -13.31
N PHE A 92 -12.17 -11.76 -12.99
CA PHE A 92 -11.36 -11.34 -11.83
C PHE A 92 -12.20 -11.11 -10.56
N SER A 93 -13.50 -11.42 -10.56
CA SER A 93 -14.41 -11.21 -9.42
C SER A 93 -14.41 -9.78 -8.85
N ILE A 94 -14.35 -8.78 -9.75
CA ILE A 94 -14.38 -7.35 -9.40
C ILE A 94 -15.51 -6.65 -10.13
N SER A 95 -15.81 -5.40 -9.75
CA SER A 95 -16.80 -4.61 -10.47
C SER A 95 -16.24 -4.09 -11.80
N LYS A 96 -17.11 -3.92 -12.81
CA LYS A 96 -16.77 -3.28 -14.10
C LYS A 96 -16.11 -1.91 -13.91
N VAL A 97 -16.59 -1.16 -12.91
CA VAL A 97 -16.08 0.16 -12.55
C VAL A 97 -14.62 0.07 -12.08
N MET A 98 -14.25 -0.95 -11.30
CA MET A 98 -12.88 -1.15 -10.88
C MET A 98 -11.96 -1.48 -12.06
N VAL A 99 -12.39 -2.33 -13.01
CA VAL A 99 -11.63 -2.59 -14.24
C VAL A 99 -11.33 -1.28 -14.97
N SER A 100 -12.34 -0.42 -15.12
CA SER A 100 -12.16 0.89 -15.75
C SER A 100 -11.12 1.74 -15.02
N TYR A 101 -11.14 1.77 -13.68
CA TYR A 101 -10.16 2.57 -12.92
C TYR A 101 -8.72 2.07 -13.11
N TYR A 102 -8.51 0.76 -13.15
CA TYR A 102 -7.18 0.21 -13.40
C TYR A 102 -6.69 0.55 -14.81
N LEU A 103 -7.53 0.39 -15.83
CA LEU A 103 -7.15 0.73 -17.21
C LEU A 103 -6.91 2.24 -17.39
N THR A 104 -7.64 3.10 -16.67
CA THR A 104 -7.37 4.54 -16.71
C THR A 104 -6.00 4.91 -16.14
N LEU A 105 -5.41 4.10 -15.25
CA LEU A 105 -4.03 4.33 -14.80
C LEU A 105 -3.06 4.23 -15.97
N LEU A 106 -3.19 3.18 -16.79
CA LEU A 106 -2.31 2.94 -17.94
C LEU A 106 -2.49 4.02 -19.02
N ASN A 107 -3.72 4.48 -19.23
CA ASN A 107 -4.03 5.41 -20.33
C ASN A 107 -3.79 6.88 -19.98
N ARG A 108 -3.79 7.27 -18.70
CA ARG A 108 -3.76 8.69 -18.30
C ARG A 108 -2.54 9.10 -17.50
N LEU A 109 -1.84 8.17 -16.83
CA LEU A 109 -0.61 8.52 -16.13
C LEU A 109 0.57 8.65 -17.11
N PRO A 110 1.59 9.45 -16.79
CA PRO A 110 2.80 9.54 -17.60
C PRO A 110 3.46 8.17 -17.78
N ALA A 111 3.89 7.85 -19.00
CA ALA A 111 4.50 6.56 -19.33
C ALA A 111 5.74 6.26 -18.47
N ASP A 112 6.57 7.27 -18.22
CA ASP A 112 7.79 7.14 -17.41
C ASP A 112 7.45 6.76 -15.96
N PHE A 113 6.39 7.36 -15.40
CA PHE A 113 5.89 7.03 -14.07
C PHE A 113 5.33 5.59 -14.03
N ILE A 114 4.59 5.18 -15.06
CA ILE A 114 4.06 3.81 -15.17
C ILE A 114 5.22 2.80 -15.19
N SER A 115 6.23 3.04 -16.03
CA SER A 115 7.41 2.18 -16.15
C SER A 115 8.19 2.08 -14.82
N TRP A 116 8.40 3.22 -14.15
CA TRP A 116 9.03 3.23 -12.83
C TRP A 116 8.24 2.43 -11.80
N LEU A 117 6.92 2.67 -11.72
CA LEU A 117 6.08 2.00 -10.72
C LEU A 117 5.95 0.51 -11.02
N GLU A 118 5.91 0.10 -12.29
CA GLU A 118 5.87 -1.30 -12.72
C GLU A 118 7.12 -2.08 -12.29
N ASN A 119 8.29 -1.45 -12.35
CA ASN A 119 9.57 -2.04 -11.98
C ASN A 119 9.95 -1.83 -10.51
N CYS A 120 9.15 -1.09 -9.74
CA CYS A 120 9.38 -0.86 -8.32
C CYS A 120 9.13 -2.16 -7.52
N GLU A 121 10.13 -2.56 -6.74
CA GLU A 121 10.07 -3.72 -5.83
C GLU A 121 9.88 -3.31 -4.36
N GLU A 122 10.06 -2.02 -4.05
CA GLU A 122 9.97 -1.52 -2.69
C GLU A 122 8.51 -1.51 -2.19
N GLU A 123 8.27 -2.12 -1.03
CA GLU A 123 6.92 -2.29 -0.48
C GLU A 123 6.23 -0.95 -0.16
N LEU A 124 7.00 0.03 0.32
CA LEU A 124 6.45 1.30 0.79
C LEU A 124 5.94 2.16 -0.38
N PRO A 125 6.71 2.43 -1.46
CA PRO A 125 6.18 3.09 -2.64
C PRO A 125 4.99 2.36 -3.27
N LEU A 126 5.03 1.03 -3.37
CA LEU A 126 3.90 0.24 -3.90
C LEU A 126 2.64 0.40 -3.06
N THR A 127 2.78 0.43 -1.73
CA THR A 127 1.66 0.65 -0.81
C THR A 127 1.18 2.10 -0.85
N PHE A 128 2.10 3.06 -1.03
CA PHE A 128 1.82 4.49 -1.13
C PHE A 128 1.04 4.80 -2.41
N PHE A 129 1.52 4.38 -3.58
CA PHE A 129 0.91 4.61 -4.88
C PHE A 129 -0.22 3.61 -5.19
N SER A 130 -1.12 3.44 -4.22
CA SER A 130 -2.33 2.64 -4.39
C SER A 130 -3.31 3.28 -5.38
N LEU A 131 -4.21 2.47 -5.93
CA LEU A 131 -5.30 2.91 -6.82
C LEU A 131 -6.10 4.08 -6.22
N LYS A 132 -6.34 4.06 -4.90
CA LYS A 132 -7.08 5.11 -4.19
C LYS A 132 -6.41 6.48 -4.30
N ARG A 133 -5.07 6.53 -4.33
CA ARG A 133 -4.29 7.76 -4.40
C ARG A 133 -4.00 8.20 -5.83
N LEU A 134 -3.84 7.25 -6.76
CA LEU A 134 -3.61 7.56 -8.17
C LEU A 134 -4.90 7.92 -8.92
N ARG A 135 -6.05 7.42 -8.49
CA ARG A 135 -7.33 7.70 -9.17
C ARG A 135 -7.66 9.19 -9.27
N PRO A 136 -7.57 10.01 -8.20
CA PRO A 136 -7.76 11.45 -8.31
C PRO A 136 -6.84 12.09 -9.35
N VAL A 137 -5.57 11.67 -9.41
CA VAL A 137 -4.60 12.16 -10.40
C VAL A 137 -5.08 11.86 -11.82
N THR A 138 -5.58 10.65 -12.09
CA THR A 138 -6.12 10.31 -13.41
C THR A 138 -7.40 11.07 -13.78
N MET A 139 -8.07 11.72 -12.82
CA MET A 139 -9.24 12.55 -13.10
C MET A 139 -8.86 13.98 -13.50
N LEU A 140 -7.62 14.39 -13.24
CA LEU A 140 -7.12 15.71 -13.63
C LEU A 140 -6.86 15.80 -15.14
N ASP A 141 -6.85 17.04 -15.62
CA ASP A 141 -6.42 17.36 -16.97
C ASP A 141 -4.92 17.08 -17.13
N GLU A 142 -4.50 16.78 -18.35
CA GLU A 142 -3.13 16.40 -18.67
C GLU A 142 -2.04 17.33 -18.09
N PRO A 143 -2.15 18.68 -18.15
CA PRO A 143 -1.13 19.56 -17.57
C PRO A 143 -0.99 19.44 -16.05
N ASP A 144 -2.05 19.03 -15.34
CA ASP A 144 -2.08 19.01 -13.87
C ASP A 144 -1.65 17.66 -13.27
N ARG A 145 -1.60 16.59 -14.07
CA ARG A 145 -1.26 15.24 -13.58
C ARG A 145 0.17 15.15 -13.06
N ARG A 146 1.14 15.68 -13.83
CA ARG A 146 2.56 15.64 -13.47
C ARG A 146 2.86 16.44 -12.20
N PRO A 147 2.39 17.69 -12.06
CA PRO A 147 2.50 18.44 -10.81
C PRO A 147 1.94 17.68 -9.60
N GLU A 148 0.76 17.06 -9.73
CA GLU A 148 0.17 16.31 -8.62
C GLU A 148 0.99 15.05 -8.28
N LEU A 149 1.56 14.36 -9.28
CA LEU A 149 2.48 13.23 -9.03
C LEU A 149 3.75 13.69 -8.31
N LEU A 150 4.29 14.87 -8.63
CA LEU A 150 5.42 15.45 -7.90
C LEU A 150 5.07 15.72 -6.44
N VAL A 151 3.88 16.28 -6.18
CA VAL A 151 3.38 16.51 -4.81
C VAL A 151 3.25 15.18 -4.05
N LEU A 152 2.68 14.15 -4.68
CA LEU A 152 2.57 12.82 -4.07
C LEU A 152 3.94 12.19 -3.80
N THR A 153 4.90 12.37 -4.70
CA THR A 153 6.27 11.84 -4.55
C THR A 153 6.99 12.53 -3.39
N ARG A 154 6.84 13.85 -3.22
CA ARG A 154 7.38 14.57 -2.06
C ARG A 154 6.76 14.07 -0.74
N LYS A 155 5.46 13.83 -0.71
CA LYS A 155 4.77 13.24 0.46
C LYS A 155 5.28 11.82 0.78
N LEU A 156 5.64 11.03 -0.24
CA LEU A 156 6.25 9.72 -0.02
C LEU A 156 7.61 9.87 0.67
N ILE A 157 8.46 10.82 0.21
CA ILE A 157 9.77 11.08 0.82
C ILE A 157 9.62 11.51 2.29
N GLU A 158 8.65 12.36 2.60
CA GLU A 158 8.33 12.75 3.99
C GLU A 158 7.95 11.53 4.85
N GLU A 159 7.14 10.61 4.31
CA GLU A 159 6.75 9.36 4.97
C GLU A 159 7.92 8.38 5.17
N MET A 160 8.96 8.46 4.33
CA MET A 160 10.17 7.65 4.45
C MET A 160 11.04 8.04 5.64
N GLN A 161 10.94 9.28 6.14
CA GLN A 161 11.66 9.79 7.31
C GLN A 161 13.19 9.56 7.25
N GLY A 162 13.79 9.63 6.07
CA GLY A 162 15.24 9.52 5.87
C GLY A 162 15.79 8.09 5.67
N GLU A 163 14.93 7.09 5.47
CA GLU A 163 15.37 5.80 4.92
C GLU A 163 15.84 5.99 3.47
N PRO A 164 17.05 5.51 3.10
CA PRO A 164 17.54 5.63 1.74
C PRO A 164 16.74 4.70 0.81
N SER A 165 15.86 5.28 0.00
CA SER A 165 15.46 4.66 -1.27
C SER A 165 16.20 5.39 -2.36
N GLU A 166 16.91 4.64 -3.21
CA GLU A 166 17.52 5.18 -4.43
C GLU A 166 16.47 5.38 -5.53
N ALA A 167 15.36 4.63 -5.49
CA ALA A 167 14.34 4.65 -6.53
C ALA A 167 13.44 5.89 -6.49
N VAL A 168 13.14 6.42 -5.30
CA VAL A 168 12.20 7.55 -5.13
C VAL A 168 12.81 8.91 -5.54
N PRO A 169 14.10 9.22 -5.28
CA PRO A 169 14.76 10.39 -5.83
C PRO A 169 14.84 10.38 -7.36
N ALA A 170 15.14 9.23 -7.97
CA ALA A 170 15.14 9.07 -9.42
C ALA A 170 13.75 9.36 -10.05
N LEU A 171 12.67 9.05 -9.33
CA LEU A 171 11.32 9.40 -9.77
C LEU A 171 11.08 10.92 -9.79
N LEU A 172 11.63 11.68 -8.84
CA LEU A 172 11.50 13.14 -8.84
C LEU A 172 12.19 13.77 -10.04
N GLU A 173 13.35 13.25 -10.42
CA GLU A 173 14.08 13.70 -11.62
C GLU A 173 13.27 13.37 -12.88
N LEU A 174 12.80 12.13 -13.04
CA LEU A 174 11.94 11.72 -14.16
C LEU A 174 10.67 12.58 -14.30
N LEU A 175 10.04 12.94 -13.19
CA LEU A 175 8.84 13.79 -13.19
C LEU A 175 9.16 15.29 -13.35
N GLY A 176 10.39 15.72 -13.02
CA GLY A 176 10.83 17.11 -13.03
C GLY A 176 11.56 17.56 -14.30
N GLU A 177 12.22 16.65 -15.01
CA GLU A 177 13.01 16.90 -16.24
C GLU A 177 12.16 17.42 -17.42
N SER A 178 10.84 17.29 -17.37
CA SER A 178 9.93 17.86 -18.38
C SER A 178 9.63 19.36 -18.20
N SER A 179 10.21 20.04 -17.19
CA SER A 179 9.99 21.48 -16.95
C SER A 179 11.01 22.43 -17.61
N LEU A 180 12.01 21.90 -18.33
CA LEU A 180 12.96 22.70 -19.13
C LEU A 180 12.59 22.76 -20.62
N ALA A 181 11.31 22.61 -20.97
CA ALA A 181 10.79 23.13 -22.23
C ALA A 181 10.58 24.64 -22.09
N THR A 182 11.66 25.40 -22.24
CA THR A 182 11.75 26.85 -22.56
C THR A 182 10.63 27.77 -22.05
N PRO A 183 10.91 28.77 -21.18
CA PRO A 183 9.96 29.87 -21.04
C PRO A 183 9.80 30.53 -22.41
N LYS A 184 8.56 30.54 -22.96
CA LYS A 184 8.23 31.36 -24.13
C LYS A 184 8.71 32.79 -23.85
N PRO A 185 9.55 33.40 -24.72
CA PRO A 185 9.84 34.82 -24.57
C PRO A 185 8.53 35.60 -24.66
N ARG A 186 8.31 36.52 -23.71
CA ARG A 186 7.17 37.44 -23.76
C ARG A 186 7.26 38.21 -25.07
N GLU A 187 6.24 38.07 -25.92
CA GLU A 187 6.06 38.97 -27.05
C GLU A 187 5.77 40.37 -26.50
N HIS A 188 6.78 41.23 -26.51
CA HIS A 188 6.57 42.65 -26.32
C HIS A 188 5.87 43.18 -27.56
N ARG A 189 4.56 43.45 -27.47
CA ARG A 189 3.91 44.35 -28.42
C ARG A 189 4.48 45.74 -28.22
N SER A 190 5.36 46.15 -29.11
CA SER A 190 5.76 47.54 -29.31
C SER A 190 4.52 48.33 -29.73
N ILE A 191 4.02 49.17 -28.84
CA ILE A 191 3.05 50.20 -29.19
C ILE A 191 3.88 51.35 -29.78
N GLN A 192 3.69 51.60 -31.08
CA GLN A 192 4.18 52.81 -31.73
C GLN A 192 3.35 53.99 -31.25
N LEU A 193 4.02 55.06 -30.83
CA LEU A 193 3.40 56.37 -30.58
C LEU A 193 3.35 57.10 -31.92
N ASP A 194 2.14 57.47 -32.35
CA ASP A 194 1.90 58.56 -33.30
C ASP A 194 1.50 59.82 -32.53
#